data_AF-A0AAD6A845-F1
#
_entry.id   AF-A0AAD6A845-F1
#
_cell.length_a   1.000
_cell.length_b   1.000
_cell.length_c   1.000
_cell.angle_alpha   90.00
_cell.angle_beta   90.00
_cell.angle_gamma   90.00
#
_symmetry.space_group_name_H-M   'P 1'
#
loop_
_entity.id
_entity.type
_entity.pdbx_description
1 polymer ?
#
loop_
_entity_poly.entity_id
_entity_poly.type
_entity_poly.pdbx_seq_one_letter_code
_entity_poly.pdbx_strand_id
1 'polypeptide(L)'
;MRVCRSCGGGDIDVDQARGSAVCTSCGSVLEDNIIVSEVQFVEGSGGVSSAVGQFVSADGPVKAPLLGSGFHTSVGKESRAQTLQAGKRQIQQLGSQLKLNQHCLDTAFNFFKMVVSKHLTRGRKTEHVIAACLYLVCRTEGTPHMLLDLSDLLQVNVYILGKTFLLLARELCINAPAIDPCLYIPRFAHMLEFGGQTHEVSMTALRLVQRMKRDWMHTGRRPSGLCGAALLVAARMHKFRRTVKDVISVVKVCQTTLRKRLTEFEDTPTSQLTIDEFMKVDLEQECDPPSFTASKHKAKMQQLEHELARKLDEVEGEISCYKDEIESELEKSRPKLRGIYAAYAKEIDPEDAELLSLTSEPEVPEVEEAELNAAAQHLTQTFLNQVIHEEDRHDKKADDSEEGAGPENEGAGPQRLAAPLAVILGQLPSAASLSLQKTFQTFGEETGGKLDDEQSESGELDLKDIDDQEIDK
;
A
#
# COMPACT_ATOMS: atom_id res chain seq x y z
N MET A 1 -2.35 22.92 52.15
CA MET A 1 -1.67 24.14 52.64
C MET A 1 -1.47 24.00 54.14
N ARG A 2 -0.32 24.40 54.66
CA ARG A 2 -0.06 24.40 56.11
C ARG A 2 -0.83 25.57 56.73
N VAL A 3 -1.47 25.34 57.87
CA VAL A 3 -2.22 26.36 58.62
C VAL A 3 -1.71 26.43 60.04
N CYS A 4 -1.60 27.64 60.58
CA CYS A 4 -1.13 27.83 61.95
C CYS A 4 -2.17 27.36 62.97
N ARG A 5 -1.75 26.53 63.92
CA ARG A 5 -2.64 25.98 64.98
C ARG A 5 -3.08 27.04 66.00
N SER A 6 -2.31 28.10 66.16
CA SER A 6 -2.55 29.12 67.20
C SER A 6 -3.43 30.27 66.72
N CYS A 7 -3.33 30.68 65.45
CA CYS A 7 -4.08 31.83 64.92
C CYS A 7 -4.90 31.52 63.67
N GLY A 8 -4.81 30.30 63.12
CA GLY A 8 -5.51 29.91 61.88
C GLY A 8 -4.96 30.56 60.60
N GLY A 9 -3.90 31.36 60.69
CA GLY A 9 -3.28 32.01 59.54
C GLY A 9 -2.63 31.01 58.57
N GLY A 10 -2.77 31.27 57.28
CA GLY A 10 -2.14 30.49 56.20
C GLY A 10 -0.79 31.03 55.74
N ASP A 11 -0.35 32.17 56.29
CA ASP A 11 0.91 32.82 55.94
C ASP A 11 2.03 32.34 56.88
N ILE A 12 2.95 31.57 56.32
CA ILE A 12 4.00 30.85 57.03
C ILE A 12 5.31 31.12 56.31
N ASP A 13 6.22 31.76 57.02
CA ASP A 13 7.58 31.99 56.56
C ASP A 13 8.46 30.78 56.91
N VAL A 14 9.26 30.34 55.95
CA VAL A 14 10.10 29.15 56.08
C VAL A 14 11.55 29.57 55.96
N ASP A 15 12.22 29.70 57.11
CA ASP A 15 13.64 29.99 57.18
C ASP A 15 14.43 28.70 56.95
N GLN A 16 14.98 28.55 55.74
CA GLN A 16 15.80 27.39 55.36
C GLN A 16 17.13 27.33 56.11
N ALA A 17 17.71 28.47 56.49
CA ALA A 17 19.02 28.51 57.17
C ALA A 17 18.90 28.02 58.62
N ARG A 18 17.76 28.29 59.26
CA ARG A 18 17.44 27.81 60.61
C ARG A 18 16.64 26.51 60.62
N GLY A 19 16.11 26.11 59.47
CA GLY A 19 15.26 24.93 59.32
C GLY A 19 13.95 25.05 60.11
N SER A 20 13.39 26.25 60.24
CA SER A 20 12.19 26.51 61.04
C SER A 20 11.09 27.16 60.22
N ALA A 21 9.84 26.71 60.40
CA ALA A 21 8.67 27.32 59.79
C ALA A 21 7.92 28.14 60.84
N VAL A 22 7.79 29.44 60.63
CA VAL A 22 7.19 30.37 61.59
C VAL A 22 5.97 31.04 60.96
N CYS A 23 4.88 31.11 61.70
CA CYS A 23 3.71 31.85 61.24
C CYS A 23 3.96 33.36 61.34
N THR A 24 3.79 34.09 60.23
CA THR A 24 4.05 35.54 60.17
C THR A 24 3.03 36.36 60.97
N SER A 25 1.82 35.84 61.19
CA SER A 25 0.75 36.58 61.86
C SER A 25 0.78 36.50 63.39
N CYS A 26 1.30 35.42 63.97
CA CYS A 26 1.37 35.25 65.43
C CYS A 26 2.76 34.88 65.97
N GLY A 27 3.76 34.69 65.10
CA GLY A 27 5.12 34.34 65.48
C GLY A 27 5.30 32.92 66.03
N SER A 28 4.26 32.06 65.96
CA SER A 28 4.37 30.68 66.45
C SER A 28 5.22 29.84 65.50
N VAL A 29 6.20 29.12 66.04
CA VAL A 29 6.97 28.12 65.30
C VAL A 29 6.12 26.87 65.10
N LEU A 30 5.90 26.48 63.85
CA LEU A 30 5.07 25.34 63.45
C LEU A 30 5.90 24.06 63.33
N GLU A 31 7.12 24.16 62.83
CA GLU A 31 8.08 23.05 62.71
C GLU A 31 9.49 23.56 62.99
N ASP A 32 10.24 22.81 63.80
CA ASP A 32 11.68 22.96 64.03
C ASP A 32 12.41 21.77 63.39
N ASN A 33 13.52 22.05 62.69
CA ASN A 33 14.29 21.08 61.89
C ASN A 33 13.50 20.51 60.70
N ILE A 34 13.05 21.39 59.82
CA ILE A 34 12.45 21.01 58.54
C ILE A 34 13.43 20.10 57.78
N ILE A 35 12.97 18.93 57.38
CA ILE A 35 13.73 18.03 56.52
C ILE A 35 13.79 18.67 55.13
N VAL A 36 14.93 19.29 54.82
CA VAL A 36 15.18 19.88 53.51
C VAL A 36 15.61 18.78 52.55
N SER A 37 15.12 18.82 51.30
CA SER A 37 15.53 17.88 50.25
C SER A 37 16.86 18.22 49.59
N GLU A 38 17.54 19.27 50.06
CA GLU A 38 18.82 19.74 49.53
C GLU A 38 19.98 18.95 50.11
N VAL A 39 20.99 18.69 49.27
CA VAL A 39 22.16 17.90 49.65
C VAL A 39 23.16 18.80 50.38
N GLN A 40 23.28 18.64 51.69
CA GLN A 40 24.27 19.34 52.48
C GLN A 40 25.63 18.63 52.40
N PHE A 41 26.74 19.35 52.22
CA PHE A 41 28.08 18.79 52.24
C PHE A 41 28.79 19.21 53.53
N VAL A 42 29.37 18.24 54.25
CA VAL A 42 30.21 18.49 55.41
C VAL A 42 31.64 18.16 55.04
N GLU A 43 32.54 19.11 55.27
CA GLU A 43 33.96 18.94 55.08
C GLU A 43 34.56 18.20 56.29
N GLY A 44 35.05 16.99 56.06
CA GLY A 44 35.75 16.22 57.09
C GLY A 44 37.12 16.84 57.38
N SER A 45 37.71 16.48 58.52
CA SER A 45 38.99 17.00 59.03
C SER A 45 40.21 16.81 58.08
N GLY A 46 40.03 16.11 56.97
CA GLY A 46 41.03 15.92 55.90
C GLY A 46 40.73 16.66 54.59
N GLY A 47 39.85 17.67 54.57
CA GLY A 47 39.53 18.45 53.36
C GLY A 47 38.66 17.71 52.34
N VAL A 48 38.08 16.58 52.72
CA VAL A 48 37.15 15.82 51.86
C VAL A 48 35.73 16.22 52.23
N SER A 49 35.02 16.83 51.26
CA SER A 49 33.59 17.11 51.39
C SER A 49 32.77 15.84 51.19
N SER A 50 32.04 15.40 52.22
CA SER A 50 31.08 14.31 52.13
C SER A 50 29.67 14.87 52.19
N ALA A 51 28.79 14.44 51.29
CA ALA A 51 27.36 14.73 51.41
C ALA A 51 26.83 14.10 52.72
N VAL A 52 26.05 14.87 53.48
CA VAL A 52 25.34 14.44 54.67
C VAL A 52 24.04 13.79 54.23
N GLY A 53 23.83 12.55 54.68
CA GLY A 53 22.64 11.77 54.36
C GLY A 53 22.88 10.71 53.29
N GLN A 54 21.89 9.83 53.13
CA GLN A 54 21.94 8.70 52.21
C GLN A 54 21.01 8.95 51.04
N PHE A 55 21.53 8.88 49.81
CA PHE A 55 20.68 8.99 48.61
C PHE A 55 19.70 7.82 48.54
N VAL A 56 18.40 8.13 48.63
CA VAL A 56 17.31 7.17 48.44
C VAL A 56 16.73 7.39 47.04
N SER A 57 16.93 6.43 46.14
CA SER A 57 16.34 6.46 44.81
C SER A 57 14.87 6.10 44.89
N ALA A 58 13.99 6.86 44.23
CA ALA A 58 12.56 6.53 44.12
C ALA A 58 12.32 5.15 43.45
N ASP A 59 13.25 4.72 42.60
CA ASP A 59 13.16 3.53 41.75
C ASP A 59 14.05 2.34 42.20
N GLY A 60 14.66 2.37 43.40
CA GLY A 60 15.61 1.31 43.81
C GLY A 60 15.54 0.91 45.28
N PRO A 61 15.89 -0.34 45.64
CA PRO A 61 15.95 -0.75 47.03
C PRO A 61 17.02 0.06 47.76
N VAL A 62 16.71 0.42 49.01
CA VAL A 62 17.59 1.14 49.94
C VAL A 62 18.95 0.46 49.95
N LYS A 63 20.01 1.15 49.48
CA LYS A 63 21.38 0.65 49.64
C LYS A 63 21.67 0.63 51.14
N ALA A 64 21.69 -0.54 51.78
CA ALA A 64 22.09 -0.61 53.19
C ALA A 64 23.52 -0.02 53.36
N PRO A 65 23.80 0.74 54.43
CA PRO A 65 25.14 1.24 54.67
C PRO A 65 26.04 0.05 55.01
N LEU A 66 27.00 -0.25 54.14
CA LEU A 66 28.03 -1.25 54.38
C LEU A 66 29.34 -0.53 54.71
N LEU A 67 29.77 -0.72 55.96
CA LEU A 67 31.08 -0.36 56.47
C LEU A 67 32.13 -1.24 55.75
N GLY A 68 33.07 -0.63 55.03
CA GLY A 68 34.22 -1.32 54.44
C GLY A 68 34.33 -1.16 52.92
N SER A 69 35.25 -0.29 52.52
CA SER A 69 35.76 -0.17 51.16
C SER A 69 36.50 -1.47 50.79
N GLY A 70 36.08 -2.18 49.73
CA GLY A 70 36.92 -3.24 49.15
C GLY A 70 36.26 -4.47 48.52
N PHE A 71 34.94 -4.66 48.56
CA PHE A 71 34.31 -5.83 47.94
C PHE A 71 33.08 -5.47 47.12
N HIS A 72 33.29 -5.06 45.86
CA HIS A 72 32.22 -4.85 44.88
C HIS A 72 31.85 -6.17 44.19
N THR A 73 31.54 -7.23 44.93
CA THR A 73 30.66 -8.25 44.34
C THR A 73 29.24 -7.72 44.46
N SER A 74 28.58 -7.65 43.31
CA SER A 74 27.24 -7.13 43.08
C SER A 74 26.15 -8.01 43.72
N VAL A 75 26.23 -8.28 45.01
CA VAL A 75 25.22 -9.02 45.75
C VAL A 75 24.05 -8.07 45.97
N GLY A 76 23.06 -8.12 45.07
CA GLY A 76 21.80 -7.38 45.22
C GLY A 76 21.38 -6.50 44.04
N LYS A 77 22.00 -6.58 42.86
CA LYS A 77 21.29 -6.13 41.65
C LYS A 77 20.20 -7.15 41.34
N GLU A 78 18.96 -6.83 41.68
CA GLU A 78 17.80 -7.60 41.28
C GLU A 78 17.85 -7.85 39.76
N SER A 79 17.63 -9.10 39.32
CA SER A 79 17.72 -9.51 37.90
C SER A 79 16.90 -8.59 36.97
N ARG A 80 15.77 -8.08 37.48
CA ARG A 80 14.92 -7.08 36.82
C ARG A 80 15.63 -5.75 36.61
N ALA A 81 16.30 -5.22 37.62
CA ALA A 81 17.03 -3.94 37.54
C ALA A 81 18.19 -4.03 36.53
N GLN A 82 18.88 -5.17 36.45
CA GLN A 82 19.92 -5.39 35.44
C GLN A 82 19.34 -5.42 34.02
N THR A 83 18.19 -6.07 33.83
CA THR A 83 17.48 -6.11 32.54
C THR A 83 17.04 -4.72 32.09
N LEU A 84 16.52 -3.90 33.02
CA LEU A 84 16.15 -2.51 32.73
C LEU A 84 17.37 -1.65 32.39
N GLN A 85 18.49 -1.82 33.09
CA GLN A 85 19.74 -1.11 32.78
C GLN A 85 20.29 -1.50 31.40
N ALA A 86 20.25 -2.79 31.05
CA ALA A 86 20.65 -3.27 29.73
C ALA A 86 19.74 -2.70 28.62
N GLY A 87 18.42 -2.74 28.84
CA GLY A 87 17.45 -2.17 27.92
C GLY A 87 17.64 -0.66 27.72
N LYS A 88 17.91 0.11 28.79
CA LYS A 88 18.20 1.54 28.68
C LYS A 88 19.40 1.83 27.78
N ARG A 89 20.50 1.08 27.94
CA ARG A 89 21.70 1.22 27.11
C ARG A 89 21.40 0.92 25.63
N GLN A 90 20.66 -0.15 25.36
CA GLN A 90 20.28 -0.52 24.00
C GLN A 90 19.31 0.49 23.35
N ILE A 91 18.34 1.02 24.10
CA ILE A 91 17.45 2.10 23.65
C ILE A 91 18.27 3.35 23.29
N GLN A 92 19.23 3.73 24.12
CA GLN A 92 20.11 4.87 23.84
C GLN A 92 21.02 4.62 22.63
N GLN A 93 21.51 3.40 22.45
CA GLN A 93 22.34 3.03 21.30
C GLN A 93 21.55 3.08 19.97
N LEU A 94 20.35 2.49 19.92
CA LEU A 94 19.50 2.54 18.73
C LEU A 94 18.94 3.95 18.49
N GLY A 95 18.60 4.64 19.58
CA GLY A 95 18.13 6.01 19.56
C GLY A 95 19.12 7.00 18.98
N SER A 96 20.40 6.87 19.34
CA SER A 96 21.46 7.73 18.81
C SER A 96 21.73 7.47 17.34
N GLN A 97 21.65 6.21 16.88
CA GLN A 97 21.77 5.86 15.46
C GLN A 97 20.62 6.45 14.62
N LEU A 98 19.40 6.50 15.17
CA LEU A 98 18.24 7.12 14.54
C LEU A 98 18.18 8.65 14.74
N LYS A 99 19.10 9.25 15.51
CA LYS A 99 19.09 10.68 15.86
C LYS A 99 17.77 11.14 16.52
N LEU A 100 17.19 10.29 17.37
CA LEU A 100 15.97 10.62 18.12
C LEU A 100 16.27 11.60 19.27
N ASN A 101 15.29 12.43 19.61
CA ASN A 101 15.39 13.35 20.75
C ASN A 101 15.40 12.58 22.09
N GLN A 102 16.09 13.11 23.11
CA GLN A 102 16.19 12.49 24.44
C GLN A 102 14.81 12.25 25.07
N HIS A 103 13.88 13.19 24.89
CA HIS A 103 12.49 13.03 25.34
C HIS A 103 11.84 11.74 24.80
N CYS A 104 11.99 11.46 23.50
CA CYS A 104 11.45 10.25 22.90
C CYS A 104 12.13 8.97 23.45
N LEU A 105 13.43 9.05 23.77
CA LEU A 105 14.17 7.92 24.36
C LEU A 105 13.71 7.62 25.79
N ASP A 106 13.45 8.64 26.59
CA ASP A 106 12.94 8.47 27.95
C ASP A 106 11.51 7.92 27.95
N THR A 107 10.65 8.39 27.04
CA THR A 107 9.31 7.82 26.84
C THR A 107 9.38 6.37 26.36
N ALA A 108 10.31 6.04 25.45
CA ALA A 108 10.51 4.66 24.99
C ALA A 108 10.98 3.75 26.12
N PHE A 109 11.84 4.27 27.01
CA PHE A 109 12.27 3.56 28.21
C PHE A 109 11.12 3.34 29.19
N ASN A 110 10.21 4.30 29.34
CA ASN A 110 9.00 4.13 30.16
C ASN A 110 8.09 3.03 29.60
N PHE A 111 7.86 3.00 28.28
CA PHE A 111 7.14 1.87 27.67
C PHE A 111 7.86 0.54 27.87
N PHE A 112 9.19 0.51 27.74
CA PHE A 112 9.96 -0.70 28.02
C PHE A 112 9.83 -1.16 29.48
N LYS A 113 9.81 -0.24 30.46
CA LYS A 113 9.52 -0.57 31.87
C LYS A 113 8.14 -1.25 32.01
N MET A 114 7.11 -0.74 31.33
CA MET A 114 5.77 -1.34 31.35
C MET A 114 5.77 -2.74 30.73
N VAL A 115 6.43 -2.91 29.59
CA VAL A 115 6.54 -4.20 28.87
C VAL A 115 7.24 -5.27 29.72
N VAL A 116 8.32 -4.90 30.42
CA VAL A 116 9.01 -5.80 31.36
C VAL A 116 8.10 -6.13 32.55
N SER A 117 7.34 -5.17 33.05
CA SER A 117 6.40 -5.37 34.17
C SER A 117 5.24 -6.31 33.81
N LYS A 118 4.81 -6.32 32.55
CA LYS A 118 3.81 -7.28 32.01
C LYS A 118 4.42 -8.60 31.51
N HIS A 119 5.71 -8.86 31.75
CA HIS A 119 6.42 -10.07 31.29
C HIS A 119 6.39 -10.32 29.76
N LEU A 120 6.16 -9.28 28.95
CA LEU A 120 6.05 -9.39 27.49
C LEU A 120 7.41 -9.60 26.80
N THR A 121 8.51 -9.54 27.55
CA THR A 121 9.88 -9.86 27.10
C THR A 121 10.17 -11.36 27.06
N ARG A 122 9.39 -12.20 27.76
CA ARG A 122 9.65 -13.65 27.85
C ARG A 122 9.40 -14.34 26.51
N GLY A 123 10.38 -15.14 26.07
CA GLY A 123 10.29 -15.90 24.80
C GLY A 123 10.52 -15.06 23.54
N ARG A 124 10.93 -13.79 23.67
CA ARG A 124 11.22 -12.89 22.54
C ARG A 124 12.62 -12.32 22.70
N LYS A 125 13.27 -12.02 21.57
CA LYS A 125 14.55 -11.30 21.59
C LYS A 125 14.31 -9.88 22.12
N THR A 126 15.07 -9.48 23.13
CA THR A 126 14.96 -8.15 23.78
C THR A 126 15.14 -7.02 22.77
N GLU A 127 16.03 -7.20 21.78
CA GLU A 127 16.28 -6.24 20.70
C GLU A 127 15.01 -5.90 19.90
N HIS A 128 14.20 -6.91 19.54
CA HIS A 128 12.95 -6.69 18.80
C HIS A 128 11.91 -5.96 19.64
N VAL A 129 11.89 -6.24 20.94
CA VAL A 129 10.98 -5.57 21.89
C VAL A 129 11.36 -4.11 22.03
N ILE A 130 12.65 -3.82 22.17
CA ILE A 130 13.17 -2.45 22.23
C ILE A 130 12.86 -1.68 20.95
N ALA A 131 13.09 -2.28 19.78
CA ALA A 131 12.76 -1.69 18.49
C ALA A 131 11.27 -1.34 18.38
N ALA A 132 10.40 -2.25 18.81
CA ALA A 132 8.97 -2.05 18.80
C ALA A 132 8.54 -0.94 19.78
N CYS A 133 9.15 -0.84 20.96
CA CYS A 133 8.91 0.27 21.89
C CYS A 133 9.34 1.62 21.30
N LEU A 134 10.52 1.68 20.66
CA LEU A 134 11.00 2.88 19.98
C LEU A 134 10.03 3.29 18.86
N TYR A 135 9.63 2.34 18.01
CA TYR A 135 8.68 2.62 16.92
C TYR A 135 7.31 3.09 17.45
N LEU A 136 6.85 2.56 18.58
CA LEU A 136 5.61 3.00 19.20
C LEU A 136 5.68 4.48 19.60
N VAL A 137 6.79 4.92 20.22
CA VAL A 137 7.00 6.34 20.51
C VAL A 137 7.09 7.16 19.24
N CYS A 138 7.84 6.69 18.24
CA CYS A 138 7.95 7.40 16.97
C CYS A 138 6.58 7.65 16.32
N ARG A 139 5.64 6.71 16.48
CA ARG A 139 4.27 6.85 16.00
C ARG A 139 3.39 7.74 16.86
N THR A 140 3.52 7.72 18.18
CA THR A 140 2.73 8.60 19.06
C THR A 140 3.17 10.05 18.94
N GLU A 141 4.48 10.29 18.80
CA GLU A 141 5.06 11.63 18.64
C GLU A 141 5.02 12.15 17.19
N GLY A 142 4.65 11.30 16.21
CA GLY A 142 4.56 11.70 14.80
C GLY A 142 5.92 12.03 14.16
N THR A 143 7.00 11.34 14.56
CA THR A 143 8.34 11.57 13.99
C THR A 143 8.51 10.86 12.63
N PRO A 144 9.38 11.36 11.73
CA PRO A 144 9.55 10.81 10.37
C PRO A 144 10.44 9.55 10.31
N HIS A 145 10.21 8.57 11.19
CA HIS A 145 10.95 7.31 11.26
C HIS A 145 10.07 6.14 10.83
N MET A 146 10.56 5.35 9.87
CA MET A 146 9.84 4.19 9.35
C MET A 146 10.26 2.93 10.10
N LEU A 147 9.35 1.94 10.17
CA LEU A 147 9.69 0.61 10.69
C LEU A 147 10.82 -0.07 9.90
N LEU A 148 10.95 0.27 8.61
CA LEU A 148 12.04 -0.18 7.74
C LEU A 148 13.41 0.29 8.24
N ASP A 149 13.52 1.52 8.76
CA ASP A 149 14.80 2.03 9.25
C ASP A 149 15.30 1.21 10.46
N LEU A 150 14.39 0.83 11.36
CA LEU A 150 14.70 -0.03 12.50
C LEU A 150 15.05 -1.47 12.08
N SER A 151 14.39 -1.96 11.03
CA SER A 151 14.68 -3.26 10.42
C SER A 151 16.08 -3.30 9.80
N ASP A 152 16.47 -2.23 9.12
CA ASP A 152 17.81 -2.07 8.53
C ASP A 152 18.89 -1.95 9.62
N LEU A 153 18.63 -1.22 10.72
CA LEU A 153 19.60 -1.12 11.83
C LEU A 153 19.82 -2.45 12.56
N LEU A 154 18.75 -3.24 12.76
CA LEU A 154 18.82 -4.52 13.45
C LEU A 154 19.15 -5.70 12.53
N GLN A 155 19.10 -5.51 11.21
CA GLN A 155 19.28 -6.57 10.21
C GLN A 155 18.29 -7.73 10.41
N VAL A 156 17.03 -7.40 10.71
CA VAL A 156 15.95 -8.37 10.95
C VAL A 156 14.77 -8.06 10.04
N ASN A 157 14.05 -9.09 9.59
CA ASN A 157 12.87 -8.94 8.76
C ASN A 157 11.78 -8.06 9.42
N VAL A 158 11.28 -7.07 8.67
CA VAL A 158 10.21 -6.13 9.05
C VAL A 158 8.96 -6.83 9.59
N TYR A 159 8.59 -8.00 9.06
CA TYR A 159 7.39 -8.72 9.50
C TYR A 159 7.49 -9.20 10.95
N ILE A 160 8.70 -9.57 11.40
CA ILE A 160 8.94 -10.00 12.79
C ILE A 160 8.77 -8.80 13.72
N LEU A 161 9.35 -7.65 13.37
CA LEU A 161 9.20 -6.40 14.13
C LEU A 161 7.75 -5.89 14.12
N GLY A 162 7.05 -6.02 12.99
CA GLY A 162 5.64 -5.65 12.88
C GLY A 162 4.74 -6.50 13.78
N LYS A 163 5.00 -7.81 13.86
CA LYS A 163 4.28 -8.72 14.77
C LYS A 163 4.51 -8.37 16.23
N THR A 164 5.76 -8.07 16.63
CA THR A 164 6.05 -7.65 18.01
C THR A 164 5.42 -6.30 18.32
N PHE A 165 5.47 -5.33 17.39
CA PHE A 165 4.80 -4.04 17.52
C PHE A 165 3.29 -4.15 17.73
N LEU A 166 2.59 -4.90 16.87
CA LEU A 166 1.12 -5.05 16.98
C LEU A 166 0.73 -5.71 18.31
N LEU A 167 1.51 -6.69 18.76
CA LEU A 167 1.29 -7.33 20.05
C LEU A 167 1.50 -6.35 21.21
N LEU A 168 2.60 -5.59 21.21
CA LEU A 168 2.84 -4.61 22.27
C LEU A 168 1.79 -3.50 22.30
N ALA A 169 1.37 -3.00 21.14
CA ALA A 169 0.32 -1.97 21.05
C ALA A 169 -1.01 -2.48 21.63
N ARG A 170 -1.39 -3.73 21.33
CA ARG A 170 -2.58 -4.39 21.87
C ARG A 170 -2.49 -4.61 23.38
N GLU A 171 -1.38 -5.16 23.86
CA GLU A 171 -1.19 -5.49 25.29
C GLU A 171 -1.01 -4.25 26.19
N LEU A 172 -0.44 -3.17 25.64
CA LEU A 172 -0.33 -1.89 26.34
C LEU A 172 -1.59 -1.02 26.20
N CYS A 173 -2.56 -1.44 25.38
CA CYS A 173 -3.79 -0.70 25.06
C CYS A 173 -3.51 0.73 24.54
N ILE A 174 -2.45 0.88 23.73
CA ILE A 174 -2.06 2.17 23.15
C ILE A 174 -2.59 2.24 21.72
N ASN A 175 -3.52 3.15 21.48
CA ASN A 175 -3.99 3.45 20.14
C ASN A 175 -3.00 4.39 19.43
N ALA A 176 -2.19 3.85 18.52
CA ALA A 176 -1.23 4.66 17.77
C ALA A 176 -1.94 5.38 16.59
N PRO A 177 -1.84 6.72 16.48
CA PRO A 177 -2.52 7.48 15.43
C PRO A 177 -1.97 7.13 14.05
N ALA A 178 -2.83 7.17 13.01
CA ALA A 178 -2.44 6.95 11.61
C ALA A 178 -1.30 7.90 11.18
N ILE A 179 -0.32 7.40 10.43
CA ILE A 179 0.83 8.20 9.99
C ILE A 179 0.44 9.00 8.75
N ASP A 180 0.70 10.31 8.78
CA ASP A 180 0.57 11.14 7.59
C ASP A 180 1.80 10.98 6.66
N PRO A 181 1.63 10.65 5.36
CA PRO A 181 2.73 10.54 4.40
C PRO A 181 3.53 11.86 4.24
N CYS A 182 2.94 13.02 4.53
CA CYS A 182 3.60 14.32 4.40
C CYS A 182 4.88 14.41 5.26
N LEU A 183 4.93 13.70 6.40
CA LEU A 183 6.06 13.72 7.32
C LEU A 183 7.37 13.21 6.69
N TYR A 184 7.28 12.29 5.73
CA TYR A 184 8.47 11.67 5.14
C TYR A 184 9.10 12.48 4.01
N ILE A 185 8.36 13.41 3.40
CA ILE A 185 8.79 14.13 2.20
C ILE A 185 10.06 14.95 2.43
N PRO A 186 10.18 15.78 3.49
CA PRO A 186 11.38 16.58 3.70
C PRO A 186 12.64 15.72 3.86
N ARG A 187 12.49 14.58 4.58
CA ARG A 187 13.58 13.62 4.78
C ARG A 187 14.04 12.99 3.46
N PHE A 188 13.11 12.50 2.65
CA PHE A 188 13.45 11.92 1.35
C PHE A 188 13.97 12.94 0.35
N ALA A 189 13.46 14.17 0.37
CA ALA A 189 13.95 15.25 -0.48
C ALA A 189 15.42 15.58 -0.18
N HIS A 190 15.80 15.62 1.11
CA HIS A 190 17.19 15.82 1.50
C HIS A 190 18.10 14.68 1.02
N MET A 191 17.64 13.42 1.10
CA MET A 191 18.40 12.25 0.63
C MET A 191 18.55 12.19 -0.90
N LEU A 192 17.69 12.85 -1.67
CA LEU A 192 17.74 12.89 -3.14
C LEU A 192 18.55 14.08 -3.71
N GLU A 193 19.05 14.94 -2.82
CA GLU A 193 19.97 16.05 -3.11
C GLU A 193 19.54 16.91 -4.30
N PHE A 194 18.47 17.71 -4.14
CA PHE A 194 17.98 18.63 -5.18
C PHE A 194 18.70 20.00 -5.20
N GLY A 195 19.90 20.07 -4.60
CA GLY A 195 20.68 21.31 -4.51
C GLY A 195 19.93 22.44 -3.79
N GLY A 196 20.06 23.68 -4.29
CA GLY A 196 19.45 24.87 -3.70
C GLY A 196 17.91 24.91 -3.76
N GLN A 197 17.28 24.14 -4.66
CA GLN A 197 15.82 24.11 -4.84
C GLN A 197 15.14 22.98 -4.05
N THR A 198 15.87 22.29 -3.16
CA THR A 198 15.32 21.18 -2.34
C THR A 198 14.07 21.59 -1.57
N HIS A 199 14.03 22.81 -1.06
CA HIS A 199 12.87 23.31 -0.34
C HIS A 199 11.63 23.45 -1.25
N GLU A 200 11.77 24.07 -2.42
CA GLU A 200 10.68 24.27 -3.39
C GLU A 200 10.11 22.94 -3.90
N VAL A 201 10.99 21.99 -4.24
CA VAL A 201 10.60 20.62 -4.64
C VAL A 201 9.85 19.93 -3.51
N SER A 202 10.33 20.04 -2.27
CA SER A 202 9.67 19.42 -1.11
C SER A 202 8.28 20.00 -0.84
N MET A 203 8.10 21.31 -0.98
CA MET A 203 6.80 21.98 -0.81
C MET A 203 5.82 21.59 -1.92
N THR A 204 6.30 21.47 -3.15
CA THR A 204 5.49 21.01 -4.28
C THR A 204 5.06 19.55 -4.09
N ALA A 205 5.99 18.69 -3.64
CA ALA A 205 5.69 17.29 -3.32
C ALA A 205 4.71 17.16 -2.15
N LEU A 206 4.82 18.00 -1.12
CA LEU A 206 3.85 18.06 -0.02
C LEU A 206 2.45 18.38 -0.52
N ARG A 207 2.33 19.39 -1.39
CA ARG A 207 1.04 19.75 -1.99
C ARG A 207 0.46 18.60 -2.82
N LEU A 208 1.28 17.92 -3.62
CA LEU A 208 0.87 16.74 -4.40
C LEU A 208 0.36 15.61 -3.49
N VAL A 209 1.07 15.29 -2.40
CA VAL A 209 0.64 14.24 -1.46
C VAL A 209 -0.65 14.63 -0.73
N GLN A 210 -0.82 15.90 -0.37
CA GLN A 210 -2.08 16.39 0.19
C GLN A 210 -3.24 16.25 -0.79
N ARG A 211 -3.00 16.50 -2.08
CA ARG A 211 -4.00 16.28 -3.14
C ARG A 211 -4.32 14.78 -3.30
N MET A 212 -3.31 13.92 -3.40
CA MET A 212 -3.49 12.45 -3.40
C MET A 212 -4.23 11.92 -2.17
N LYS A 213 -4.12 12.62 -1.02
CA LYS A 213 -4.87 12.29 0.20
C LYS A 213 -6.36 12.61 0.05
N ARG A 214 -6.71 13.75 -0.57
CA ARG A 214 -8.10 14.14 -0.90
C ARG A 214 -8.72 13.23 -1.96
N ASP A 215 -7.93 12.79 -2.94
CA ASP A 215 -8.35 11.84 -3.99
C ASP A 215 -8.41 10.37 -3.52
N TRP A 216 -8.46 10.12 -2.20
CA TRP A 216 -8.55 8.78 -1.58
C TRP A 216 -7.48 7.76 -2.04
N MET A 217 -6.35 8.21 -2.58
CA MET A 217 -5.27 7.33 -3.04
C MET A 217 -4.43 6.78 -1.88
N HIS A 218 -4.46 7.42 -0.71
CA HIS A 218 -3.60 7.07 0.42
C HIS A 218 -4.11 5.92 1.30
N THR A 219 -5.43 5.76 1.41
CA THR A 219 -6.06 4.86 2.37
C THR A 219 -5.72 3.40 2.08
N GLY A 220 -5.38 2.64 3.13
CA GLY A 220 -5.07 1.20 3.03
C GLY A 220 -3.73 0.87 2.35
N ARG A 221 -2.91 1.86 2.01
CA ARG A 221 -1.66 1.68 1.26
C ARG A 221 -0.44 2.15 2.04
N ARG A 222 0.75 1.70 1.60
CA ARG A 222 2.02 2.12 2.21
C ARG A 222 2.34 3.58 1.80
N PRO A 223 2.55 4.50 2.75
CA PRO A 223 2.78 5.92 2.46
C PRO A 223 4.06 6.16 1.67
N SER A 224 5.12 5.36 1.88
CA SER A 224 6.42 5.52 1.21
C SER A 224 6.27 5.56 -0.32
N GLY A 225 5.45 4.67 -0.91
CA GLY A 225 5.25 4.63 -2.36
C GLY A 225 4.62 5.90 -2.93
N LEU A 226 3.71 6.53 -2.20
CA LEU A 226 3.07 7.80 -2.58
C LEU A 226 4.04 8.96 -2.47
N CYS A 227 4.81 9.03 -1.36
CA CYS A 227 5.85 10.04 -1.20
C CYS A 227 6.87 9.97 -2.34
N GLY A 228 7.28 8.76 -2.74
CA GLY A 228 8.20 8.56 -3.85
C GLY A 228 7.64 8.99 -5.21
N ALA A 229 6.35 8.69 -5.47
CA ALA A 229 5.69 9.10 -6.71
C ALA A 229 5.58 10.64 -6.77
N ALA A 230 5.11 11.26 -5.69
CA ALA A 230 4.99 12.72 -5.60
C ALA A 230 6.35 13.42 -5.72
N LEU A 231 7.41 12.90 -5.10
CA LEU A 231 8.76 13.44 -5.23
C LEU A 231 9.31 13.32 -6.65
N LEU A 232 9.01 12.22 -7.36
CA LEU A 232 9.43 12.05 -8.75
C LEU A 232 8.71 13.05 -9.68
N VAL A 233 7.41 13.27 -9.47
CA VAL A 233 6.62 14.26 -10.23
C VAL A 233 7.11 15.68 -9.92
N ALA A 234 7.25 16.03 -8.64
CA ALA A 234 7.75 17.34 -8.22
C ALA A 234 9.16 17.62 -8.76
N ALA A 235 10.06 16.63 -8.73
CA ALA A 235 11.40 16.78 -9.31
C ALA A 235 11.34 17.11 -10.80
N ARG A 236 10.44 16.47 -11.56
CA ARG A 236 10.24 16.78 -12.99
C ARG A 236 9.67 18.17 -13.23
N MET A 237 8.73 18.62 -12.39
CA MET A 237 8.17 19.99 -12.47
C MET A 237 9.26 21.06 -12.31
N HIS A 238 10.22 20.83 -11.41
CA HIS A 238 11.37 21.71 -11.17
C HIS A 238 12.57 21.41 -12.08
N LYS A 239 12.37 20.69 -13.19
CA LYS A 239 13.40 20.37 -14.21
C LYS A 239 14.57 19.50 -13.71
N PHE A 240 14.42 18.82 -12.57
CA PHE A 240 15.37 17.80 -12.10
C PHE A 240 14.99 16.41 -12.61
N ARG A 241 15.80 15.89 -13.54
CA ARG A 241 15.62 14.53 -14.08
C ARG A 241 16.29 13.50 -13.18
N ARG A 242 15.59 13.02 -12.15
CA ARG A 242 16.01 11.86 -11.34
C ARG A 242 15.51 10.55 -11.95
N THR A 243 16.32 9.49 -11.87
CA THR A 243 15.88 8.18 -12.34
C THR A 243 14.97 7.51 -11.31
N VAL A 244 14.10 6.62 -11.78
CA VAL A 244 13.22 5.84 -10.88
C VAL A 244 14.04 4.98 -9.91
N LYS A 245 15.21 4.50 -10.34
CA LYS A 245 16.13 3.70 -9.51
C LYS A 245 16.69 4.50 -8.32
N ASP A 246 17.04 5.77 -8.55
CA ASP A 246 17.56 6.64 -7.50
C ASP A 246 16.49 6.87 -6.41
N VAL A 247 15.25 7.15 -6.83
CA VAL A 247 14.12 7.35 -5.91
C VAL A 247 13.80 6.09 -5.12
N ILE A 248 13.81 4.91 -5.76
CA ILE A 248 13.58 3.62 -5.11
C ILE A 248 14.60 3.35 -4.01
N SER A 249 15.88 3.68 -4.26
CA SER A 249 16.96 3.44 -3.30
C SER A 249 16.76 4.18 -1.97
N VAL A 250 16.15 5.37 -2.04
CA VAL A 250 15.83 6.24 -0.89
C VAL A 250 14.53 5.83 -0.21
N VAL A 251 13.47 5.62 -0.99
CA VAL A 251 12.10 5.38 -0.49
C VAL A 251 11.89 3.94 -0.03
N LYS A 252 12.77 3.01 -0.42
CA LYS A 252 12.74 1.58 -0.06
C LYS A 252 11.45 0.86 -0.52
N VAL A 253 11.07 1.07 -1.77
CA VAL A 253 9.85 0.49 -2.39
C VAL A 253 10.17 -0.12 -3.76
N CYS A 254 9.46 -1.16 -4.17
CA CYS A 254 9.65 -1.80 -5.48
C CYS A 254 9.28 -0.88 -6.66
N GLN A 255 9.99 -1.04 -7.79
CA GLN A 255 9.75 -0.26 -9.02
C GLN A 255 8.32 -0.39 -9.56
N THR A 256 7.76 -1.60 -9.52
CA THR A 256 6.39 -1.86 -9.97
C THR A 256 5.37 -1.12 -9.10
N THR A 257 5.58 -1.07 -7.78
CA THR A 257 4.71 -0.33 -6.86
C THR A 257 4.76 1.17 -7.15
N LEU A 258 5.94 1.73 -7.39
CA LEU A 258 6.08 3.15 -7.73
C LEU A 258 5.40 3.47 -9.06
N ARG A 259 5.56 2.62 -10.09
CA ARG A 259 4.86 2.77 -11.38
C ARG A 259 3.34 2.71 -11.23
N LYS A 260 2.81 1.77 -10.45
CA LYS A 260 1.37 1.69 -10.17
C LYS A 260 0.82 2.98 -9.54
N ARG A 261 1.58 3.62 -8.64
CA ARG A 261 1.15 4.91 -8.05
C ARG A 261 1.19 6.07 -9.04
N LEU A 262 2.09 6.02 -10.02
CA LEU A 262 2.14 7.03 -11.08
C LEU A 262 0.98 6.87 -12.06
N THR A 263 0.65 5.65 -12.48
CA THR A 263 -0.50 5.39 -13.35
C THR A 263 -1.82 5.73 -12.65
N GLU A 264 -1.98 5.36 -11.37
CA GLU A 264 -3.17 5.76 -10.62
C GLU A 264 -3.28 7.29 -10.45
N PHE A 265 -2.15 8.02 -10.44
CA PHE A 265 -2.16 9.49 -10.37
C PHE A 265 -2.48 10.12 -11.73
N GLU A 266 -2.06 9.48 -12.82
CA GLU A 266 -2.38 9.87 -14.19
C GLU A 266 -3.90 9.84 -14.43
N ASP A 267 -4.61 8.87 -13.86
CA ASP A 267 -6.08 8.76 -13.95
C ASP A 267 -6.83 9.85 -13.16
N THR A 268 -6.16 10.63 -12.30
CA THR A 268 -6.81 11.70 -11.52
C THR A 268 -6.94 12.99 -12.32
N PRO A 269 -7.97 13.82 -12.09
CA PRO A 269 -8.14 15.09 -12.79
C PRO A 269 -6.98 16.07 -12.53
N THR A 270 -6.23 15.87 -11.44
CA THR A 270 -5.04 16.65 -11.11
C THR A 270 -3.93 16.52 -12.18
N SER A 271 -3.85 15.39 -12.88
CA SER A 271 -2.81 15.15 -13.89
C SER A 271 -2.96 16.01 -15.14
N GLN A 272 -4.20 16.43 -15.45
CA GLN A 272 -4.55 17.20 -16.64
C GLN A 272 -4.25 18.70 -16.50
N LEU A 273 -3.97 19.17 -15.28
CA LEU A 273 -3.65 20.57 -15.01
C LEU A 273 -2.24 20.94 -15.46
N THR A 274 -2.07 22.18 -15.93
CA THR A 274 -0.72 22.71 -16.16
C THR A 274 0.01 22.95 -14.83
N ILE A 275 1.34 23.00 -14.88
CA ILE A 275 2.19 23.22 -13.69
C ILE A 275 1.80 24.52 -12.96
N ASP A 276 1.52 25.58 -13.71
CA ASP A 276 1.17 26.90 -13.14
C ASP A 276 -0.26 26.94 -12.59
N GLU A 277 -1.20 26.24 -13.22
CA GLU A 277 -2.56 26.10 -12.71
C GLU A 277 -2.59 25.29 -11.41
N PHE A 278 -1.86 24.17 -11.35
CA PHE A 278 -1.76 23.35 -10.15
C PHE A 278 -1.22 24.13 -8.95
N MET A 279 -0.31 25.08 -9.17
CA MET A 279 0.25 25.89 -8.10
C MET A 279 -0.70 27.00 -7.61
N LYS A 280 -1.79 27.29 -8.32
CA LYS A 280 -2.73 28.37 -7.99
C LYS A 280 -4.11 27.86 -7.60
N VAL A 281 -4.59 26.82 -8.25
CA VAL A 281 -5.95 26.30 -8.12
C VAL A 281 -5.92 25.00 -7.34
N ASP A 282 -6.69 24.94 -6.27
CA ASP A 282 -7.01 23.69 -5.58
C ASP A 282 -8.35 23.18 -6.11
N LEU A 283 -8.34 22.04 -6.79
CA LEU A 283 -9.58 21.37 -7.22
C LEU A 283 -10.37 20.91 -5.98
N GLU A 284 -11.69 21.08 -6.00
CA GLU A 284 -12.59 20.60 -4.94
C GLU A 284 -13.09 19.18 -5.21
N GLN A 285 -13.09 18.73 -6.47
CA GLN A 285 -13.57 17.41 -6.85
C GLN A 285 -12.73 16.31 -6.19
N GLU A 286 -13.40 15.40 -5.48
CA GLU A 286 -12.82 14.20 -4.90
C GLU A 286 -12.97 13.00 -5.85
N CYS A 287 -12.06 12.05 -5.76
CA CYS A 287 -12.09 10.82 -6.54
C CYS A 287 -12.27 9.60 -5.63
N ASP A 288 -12.90 8.56 -6.17
CA ASP A 288 -13.05 7.28 -5.49
C ASP A 288 -11.70 6.56 -5.33
N PRO A 289 -11.52 5.75 -4.28
CA PRO A 289 -10.30 4.98 -4.09
C PRO A 289 -10.11 3.95 -5.23
N PRO A 290 -8.86 3.71 -5.70
CA PRO A 290 -8.61 2.78 -6.80
C PRO A 290 -9.09 1.33 -6.60
N SER A 291 -9.35 0.89 -5.37
CA SER A 291 -9.97 -0.43 -5.12
C SER A 291 -11.43 -0.49 -5.58
N PHE A 292 -12.16 0.62 -5.44
CA PHE A 292 -13.54 0.73 -5.87
C PHE A 292 -13.64 0.78 -7.40
N THR A 293 -12.81 1.61 -8.04
CA THR A 293 -12.76 1.71 -9.50
C THR A 293 -12.33 0.39 -10.15
N ALA A 294 -11.33 -0.30 -9.58
CA ALA A 294 -10.91 -1.62 -10.05
C ALA A 294 -12.02 -2.67 -9.90
N SER A 295 -12.78 -2.65 -8.79
CA SER A 295 -13.93 -3.56 -8.61
C SER A 295 -15.02 -3.30 -9.65
N LYS A 296 -15.34 -2.02 -9.92
CA LYS A 296 -16.32 -1.64 -10.95
C LYS A 296 -15.86 -2.03 -12.35
N HIS A 297 -14.58 -1.87 -12.66
CA HIS A 297 -14.00 -2.30 -13.93
C HIS A 297 -14.06 -3.82 -14.10
N LYS A 298 -13.72 -4.58 -13.04
CA LYS A 298 -13.84 -6.04 -13.05
C LYS A 298 -15.28 -6.51 -13.27
N ALA A 299 -16.25 -5.88 -12.62
CA ALA A 299 -17.66 -6.20 -12.81
C ALA A 299 -18.13 -5.94 -14.25
N LYS A 300 -17.73 -4.80 -14.84
CA LYS A 300 -18.01 -4.50 -16.26
C LYS A 300 -17.36 -5.50 -17.21
N MET A 301 -16.12 -5.89 -16.94
CA MET A 301 -15.40 -6.88 -17.75
C MET A 301 -16.13 -8.23 -17.74
N GLN A 302 -16.58 -8.68 -16.56
CA GLN A 302 -17.37 -9.92 -16.43
C GLN A 302 -18.71 -9.85 -17.17
N GLN A 303 -19.36 -8.68 -17.18
CA GLN A 303 -20.59 -8.48 -17.98
C GLN A 303 -20.31 -8.61 -19.48
N LEU A 304 -19.24 -7.97 -19.96
CA LEU A 304 -18.82 -8.07 -21.37
C LEU A 304 -18.41 -9.50 -21.75
N GLU A 305 -17.72 -10.21 -20.87
CA GLU A 305 -17.38 -11.64 -21.07
C GLU A 305 -18.64 -12.51 -21.19
N HIS A 306 -19.65 -12.27 -20.35
CA HIS A 306 -20.91 -12.99 -20.42
C HIS A 306 -21.70 -12.66 -21.71
N GLU A 307 -21.74 -11.39 -22.10
CA GLU A 307 -22.37 -10.98 -23.36
C GLU A 307 -21.65 -11.56 -24.58
N LEU A 308 -20.32 -11.62 -24.54
CA LEU A 308 -19.51 -12.22 -25.60
C LEU A 308 -19.76 -13.73 -25.67
N ALA A 309 -19.78 -14.43 -24.53
CA ALA A 309 -20.10 -15.85 -24.48
C ALA A 309 -21.49 -16.14 -25.05
N ARG A 310 -22.51 -15.35 -24.68
CA ARG A 310 -23.86 -15.49 -25.22
C ARG A 310 -23.90 -15.31 -26.74
N LYS A 311 -23.16 -14.34 -27.27
CA LYS A 311 -23.07 -14.12 -28.72
C LYS A 311 -22.31 -15.25 -29.43
N LEU A 312 -21.31 -15.84 -28.79
CA LEU A 312 -20.60 -17.00 -29.34
C LEU A 312 -21.53 -18.21 -29.40
N ASP A 313 -22.33 -18.47 -28.37
CA ASP A 313 -23.33 -19.54 -28.37
C ASP A 313 -24.40 -19.34 -29.46
N GLU A 314 -24.85 -18.09 -29.66
CA GLU A 314 -25.79 -17.73 -30.74
C GLU A 314 -25.19 -18.05 -32.12
N VAL A 315 -23.95 -17.63 -32.38
CA VAL A 315 -23.25 -17.87 -33.66
C VAL A 315 -22.94 -19.35 -33.85
N GLU A 316 -22.56 -20.09 -32.80
CA GLU A 316 -22.33 -21.53 -32.88
C GLU A 316 -23.62 -22.29 -33.21
N GLY A 317 -24.75 -21.88 -32.62
CA GLY A 317 -26.06 -22.39 -32.97
C GLY A 317 -26.42 -22.15 -34.45
N GLU A 318 -26.19 -20.94 -34.96
CA GLU A 318 -26.38 -20.62 -36.38
C GLU A 318 -25.51 -21.50 -37.29
N ILE A 319 -24.23 -21.67 -36.95
CA ILE A 319 -23.30 -22.54 -37.68
C ILE A 319 -23.79 -24.00 -37.67
N SER A 320 -24.31 -24.49 -36.55
CA SER A 320 -24.88 -25.84 -36.47
C SER A 320 -26.10 -25.99 -37.37
N CYS A 321 -27.02 -25.03 -37.37
CA CYS A 321 -28.18 -25.06 -38.26
C CYS A 321 -27.76 -25.06 -39.74
N TYR A 322 -26.77 -24.24 -40.12
CA TYR A 322 -26.24 -24.27 -41.49
C TYR A 322 -25.58 -25.61 -41.84
N LYS A 323 -24.86 -26.25 -40.90
CA LYS A 323 -24.29 -27.59 -41.10
C LYS A 323 -25.37 -28.63 -41.35
N ASP A 324 -26.41 -28.66 -40.52
CA ASP A 324 -27.53 -29.61 -40.64
C ASP A 324 -28.29 -29.42 -41.97
N GLU A 325 -28.49 -28.16 -42.38
CA GLU A 325 -29.14 -27.85 -43.65
C GLU A 325 -28.29 -28.30 -44.85
N ILE A 326 -26.97 -28.08 -44.81
CA ILE A 326 -26.03 -28.57 -45.82
C ILE A 326 -26.06 -30.10 -45.88
N GLU A 327 -26.01 -30.79 -44.73
CA GLU A 327 -26.06 -32.26 -44.65
C GLU A 327 -27.37 -32.81 -45.23
N SER A 328 -28.51 -32.19 -44.90
CA SER A 328 -29.81 -32.58 -45.46
C SER A 328 -29.89 -32.42 -46.98
N GLU A 329 -29.35 -31.33 -47.52
CA GLU A 329 -29.30 -31.11 -48.98
C GLU A 329 -28.32 -32.06 -49.68
N LEU A 330 -27.19 -32.37 -49.05
CA LEU A 330 -26.26 -33.41 -49.52
C LEU A 330 -26.95 -34.78 -49.54
N GLU A 331 -27.74 -35.13 -48.52
CA GLU A 331 -28.46 -36.40 -48.46
C GLU A 331 -29.59 -36.49 -49.50
N LYS A 332 -30.28 -35.39 -49.79
CA LYS A 332 -31.29 -35.33 -50.86
C LYS A 332 -30.68 -35.42 -52.26
N SER A 333 -29.48 -34.87 -52.46
CA SER A 333 -28.77 -34.88 -53.73
C SER A 333 -27.94 -36.16 -53.96
N ARG A 334 -27.78 -37.00 -52.94
CA ARG A 334 -27.17 -38.34 -53.09
C ARG A 334 -27.99 -39.20 -54.07
N PRO A 335 -27.34 -39.82 -55.08
CA PRO A 335 -28.04 -40.70 -56.02
C PRO A 335 -28.66 -41.89 -55.29
N LYS A 336 -30.00 -42.05 -55.36
CA LYS A 336 -30.66 -43.25 -54.84
C LYS A 336 -30.34 -44.43 -55.76
N LEU A 337 -29.53 -45.39 -55.29
CA LEU A 337 -29.30 -46.67 -55.97
C LEU A 337 -30.66 -47.38 -56.17
N ARG A 338 -31.06 -47.59 -57.43
CA ARG A 338 -32.27 -48.37 -57.78
C ARG A 338 -31.89 -49.62 -58.55
N GLY A 339 -32.58 -50.72 -58.24
CA GLY A 339 -32.43 -52.02 -58.89
C GLY A 339 -31.78 -53.08 -58.00
N ILE A 340 -31.34 -54.19 -58.60
CA ILE A 340 -30.87 -55.42 -57.94
C ILE A 340 -29.73 -55.17 -56.92
N TYR A 341 -28.96 -54.09 -57.11
CA TYR A 341 -27.88 -53.68 -56.21
C TYR A 341 -28.34 -53.01 -54.89
N ALA A 342 -29.62 -52.64 -54.75
CA ALA A 342 -30.15 -52.08 -53.50
C ALA A 342 -30.41 -53.14 -52.43
N ALA A 343 -30.53 -54.42 -52.81
CA ALA A 343 -30.73 -55.53 -51.87
C ALA A 343 -29.47 -55.86 -51.06
N TYR A 344 -28.29 -55.70 -51.67
CA TYR A 344 -26.99 -55.92 -51.01
C TYR A 344 -26.66 -54.89 -49.92
N ALA A 345 -27.34 -53.74 -49.89
CA ALA A 345 -27.10 -52.68 -48.90
C ALA A 345 -27.98 -52.82 -47.64
N LYS A 346 -29.01 -53.69 -47.65
CA LYS A 346 -29.93 -53.89 -46.52
C LYS A 346 -29.58 -55.08 -45.62
N GLU A 347 -28.63 -55.92 -46.02
CA GLU A 347 -28.12 -57.03 -45.22
C GLU A 347 -26.74 -56.69 -44.66
N ILE A 348 -26.70 -55.73 -43.75
CA ILE A 348 -25.57 -55.58 -42.82
C ILE A 348 -26.19 -55.73 -41.44
N ASP A 349 -25.92 -56.87 -40.81
CA ASP A 349 -26.31 -57.16 -39.42
C ASP A 349 -25.77 -56.08 -38.46
N PRO A 350 -26.46 -55.78 -37.34
CA PRO A 350 -26.01 -54.76 -36.39
C PRO A 350 -24.69 -55.12 -35.69
N GLU A 351 -24.17 -56.33 -35.88
CA GLU A 351 -22.86 -56.77 -35.37
C GLU A 351 -21.69 -56.45 -36.33
N ASP A 352 -21.97 -56.09 -37.60
CA ASP A 352 -20.95 -55.61 -38.56
C ASP A 352 -20.95 -54.08 -38.73
N ALA A 353 -21.89 -53.36 -38.11
CA ALA A 353 -21.88 -51.90 -38.03
C ALA A 353 -20.75 -51.37 -37.13
N GLU A 354 -20.29 -52.15 -36.14
CA GLU A 354 -19.08 -51.85 -35.36
C GLU A 354 -17.79 -52.06 -36.16
N LEU A 355 -17.80 -52.88 -37.23
CA LEU A 355 -16.59 -53.15 -38.02
C LEU A 355 -16.46 -52.24 -39.27
N LEU A 356 -17.57 -51.65 -39.74
CA LEU A 356 -17.55 -50.63 -40.79
C LEU A 356 -17.55 -49.18 -40.28
N SER A 357 -17.78 -48.97 -38.98
CA SER A 357 -17.46 -47.69 -38.30
C SER A 357 -15.95 -47.56 -38.00
N LEU A 358 -15.14 -48.59 -38.29
CA LEU A 358 -13.69 -48.64 -38.00
C LEU A 358 -12.78 -48.63 -39.23
N THR A 359 -13.30 -48.33 -40.43
CA THR A 359 -12.43 -48.20 -41.61
C THR A 359 -12.71 -46.95 -42.43
N SER A 360 -12.46 -45.80 -41.81
CA SER A 360 -11.63 -44.70 -42.32
C SER A 360 -11.92 -43.38 -41.59
N GLU A 361 -11.85 -43.39 -40.25
CA GLU A 361 -11.13 -42.29 -39.61
C GLU A 361 -9.66 -42.44 -40.02
N PRO A 362 -9.00 -41.41 -40.58
CA PRO A 362 -7.55 -41.40 -40.45
C PRO A 362 -7.28 -41.38 -38.95
N GLU A 363 -6.57 -42.37 -38.42
CA GLU A 363 -5.87 -42.21 -37.14
C GLU A 363 -4.88 -41.05 -37.34
N VAL A 364 -5.37 -39.84 -37.10
CA VAL A 364 -4.55 -38.69 -36.80
C VAL A 364 -4.01 -39.02 -35.41
N PRO A 365 -2.70 -39.27 -35.24
CA PRO A 365 -2.15 -39.61 -33.94
C PRO A 365 -2.60 -38.55 -32.92
N GLU A 366 -2.95 -38.92 -31.69
CA GLU A 366 -3.42 -37.98 -30.62
C GLU A 366 -2.48 -36.77 -30.43
N VAL A 367 -1.23 -36.89 -30.88
CA VAL A 367 -0.23 -35.81 -30.95
C VAL A 367 -0.64 -34.70 -31.93
N GLU A 368 -1.19 -35.03 -33.09
CA GLU A 368 -1.57 -34.06 -34.14
C GLU A 368 -2.86 -33.31 -33.79
N GLU A 369 -3.84 -33.92 -33.12
CA GLU A 369 -5.04 -33.21 -32.64
C GLU A 369 -4.72 -32.28 -31.46
N ALA A 370 -3.80 -32.70 -30.58
CA ALA A 370 -3.24 -31.83 -29.54
C ALA A 370 -2.42 -30.68 -30.13
N GLU A 371 -1.65 -30.92 -31.19
CA GLU A 371 -0.90 -29.88 -31.92
C GLU A 371 -1.81 -28.94 -32.70
N LEU A 372 -2.90 -29.44 -33.30
CA LEU A 372 -3.92 -28.63 -33.98
C LEU A 372 -4.72 -27.77 -32.99
N ASN A 373 -5.10 -28.33 -31.84
CA ASN A 373 -5.75 -27.57 -30.77
C ASN A 373 -4.79 -26.57 -30.10
N ALA A 374 -3.52 -26.93 -29.91
CA ALA A 374 -2.50 -25.99 -29.44
C ALA A 374 -2.23 -24.89 -30.47
N ALA A 375 -2.23 -25.22 -31.76
CA ALA A 375 -2.11 -24.24 -32.84
C ALA A 375 -3.33 -23.32 -32.91
N ALA A 376 -4.55 -23.85 -32.73
CA ALA A 376 -5.78 -23.06 -32.68
C ALA A 376 -5.80 -22.12 -31.46
N GLN A 377 -5.38 -22.61 -30.29
CA GLN A 377 -5.24 -21.81 -29.06
C GLN A 377 -4.13 -20.75 -29.18
N HIS A 378 -3.02 -21.10 -29.82
CA HIS A 378 -1.93 -20.16 -30.08
C HIS A 378 -2.36 -19.10 -31.11
N LEU A 379 -3.12 -19.48 -32.14
CA LEU A 379 -3.67 -18.54 -33.12
C LEU A 379 -4.68 -17.59 -32.48
N THR A 380 -5.61 -18.09 -31.65
CA THR A 380 -6.54 -17.24 -30.88
C THR A 380 -5.80 -16.35 -29.89
N GLN A 381 -4.75 -16.84 -29.23
CA GLN A 381 -3.93 -16.02 -28.33
C GLN A 381 -3.10 -14.97 -29.08
N THR A 382 -2.57 -15.29 -30.27
CA THR A 382 -1.87 -14.32 -31.13
C THR A 382 -2.82 -13.28 -31.71
N PHE A 383 -4.05 -13.67 -32.04
CA PHE A 383 -5.10 -12.76 -32.49
C PHE A 383 -5.53 -11.82 -31.36
N LEU A 384 -5.79 -12.34 -30.16
CA LEU A 384 -6.08 -11.53 -28.98
C LEU A 384 -4.92 -10.57 -28.67
N ASN A 385 -3.67 -11.04 -28.72
CA ASN A 385 -2.51 -10.16 -28.52
C ASN A 385 -2.33 -9.12 -29.64
N GLN A 386 -2.71 -9.42 -30.88
CA GLN A 386 -2.67 -8.45 -31.99
C GLN A 386 -3.78 -7.42 -31.87
N VAL A 387 -5.01 -7.82 -31.52
CA VAL A 387 -6.12 -6.89 -31.28
C VAL A 387 -5.82 -5.98 -30.09
N ILE A 388 -5.28 -6.54 -28.99
CA ILE A 388 -4.79 -5.74 -27.85
C ILE A 388 -3.66 -4.80 -28.28
N HIS A 389 -2.76 -5.22 -29.17
CA HIS A 389 -1.70 -4.36 -29.70
C HIS A 389 -2.18 -3.30 -30.71
N GLU A 390 -3.27 -3.54 -31.43
CA GLU A 390 -3.89 -2.61 -32.36
C GLU A 390 -4.74 -1.56 -31.62
N GLU A 391 -5.35 -1.91 -30.49
CA GLU A 391 -5.95 -0.97 -29.53
C GLU A 391 -4.85 -0.12 -28.86
N ASP A 392 -3.75 -0.72 -28.40
CA ASP A 392 -2.56 0.00 -27.87
C ASP A 392 -1.84 0.87 -28.93
N ARG A 393 -2.04 0.60 -30.22
CA ARG A 393 -1.52 1.43 -31.33
C ARG A 393 -2.48 2.54 -31.75
N HIS A 394 -3.78 2.38 -31.53
CA HIS A 394 -4.76 3.44 -31.75
C HIS A 394 -4.63 4.56 -30.71
N ASP A 395 -4.11 4.26 -29.50
CA ASP A 395 -3.74 5.27 -28.51
C ASP A 395 -2.34 5.89 -28.70
N LYS A 396 -1.54 5.42 -29.67
CA LYS A 396 -0.16 5.91 -29.91
C LYS A 396 0.08 6.55 -31.28
N LYS A 397 -0.95 6.74 -32.09
CA LYS A 397 -0.89 7.53 -33.35
C LYS A 397 -1.44 8.93 -33.15
N ALA A 398 -0.94 9.62 -32.13
CA ALA A 398 -1.04 11.05 -31.98
C ALA A 398 0.21 11.59 -31.27
N ASP A 399 1.41 11.22 -31.73
CA ASP A 399 2.56 12.14 -31.68
C ASP A 399 3.74 11.63 -32.51
N ASP A 400 4.35 12.59 -33.21
CA ASP A 400 5.69 12.64 -33.77
C ASP A 400 6.07 11.87 -35.05
N SER A 401 5.93 12.61 -36.15
CA SER A 401 6.88 12.71 -37.26
C SER A 401 8.05 13.63 -36.91
N GLU A 402 9.31 13.15 -36.96
CA GLU A 402 10.41 13.71 -37.79
C GLU A 402 11.80 13.08 -37.49
N GLU A 403 12.39 12.56 -38.58
CA GLU A 403 13.80 12.46 -39.01
C GLU A 403 14.94 11.78 -38.19
N GLY A 404 15.67 10.90 -38.91
CA GLY A 404 17.09 10.61 -38.62
C GLY A 404 17.61 9.27 -39.14
N ALA A 405 18.09 9.23 -40.40
CA ALA A 405 18.71 8.09 -41.09
C ALA A 405 20.05 7.60 -40.45
N GLY A 406 20.30 6.28 -40.40
CA GLY A 406 21.37 5.64 -41.19
C GLY A 406 22.29 4.72 -40.35
N PRO A 407 23.04 3.77 -40.94
CA PRO A 407 22.95 2.33 -40.61
C PRO A 407 24.27 1.65 -40.14
N GLU A 408 24.24 0.34 -39.79
CA GLU A 408 25.15 -0.72 -40.31
C GLU A 408 25.04 -2.09 -39.58
N ASN A 409 24.98 -3.17 -40.40
CA ASN A 409 25.51 -4.57 -40.29
C ASN A 409 25.33 -5.44 -39.02
N GLU A 410 25.18 -6.78 -39.05
CA GLU A 410 25.19 -7.83 -40.08
C GLU A 410 24.68 -9.14 -39.41
N GLY A 411 24.10 -10.09 -40.17
CA GLY A 411 23.82 -11.45 -39.65
C GLY A 411 22.68 -12.20 -40.34
N ALA A 412 22.85 -12.56 -41.61
CA ALA A 412 21.86 -13.27 -42.43
C ALA A 412 21.90 -14.80 -42.23
N GLY A 413 20.75 -15.41 -41.98
CA GLY A 413 20.44 -16.83 -42.17
C GLY A 413 19.06 -16.96 -42.85
N PRO A 414 18.80 -17.98 -43.70
CA PRO A 414 17.75 -17.91 -44.71
C PRO A 414 16.36 -18.14 -44.12
N GLN A 415 15.61 -17.07 -43.86
CA GLN A 415 14.17 -17.14 -43.62
C GLN A 415 13.45 -17.34 -44.95
N ARG A 416 12.77 -18.48 -45.10
CA ARG A 416 11.79 -18.70 -46.17
C ARG A 416 10.68 -17.67 -46.02
N LEU A 417 10.67 -16.69 -46.91
CA LEU A 417 9.56 -15.73 -47.08
C LEU A 417 8.30 -16.52 -47.45
N ALA A 418 7.38 -16.68 -46.50
CA ALA A 418 6.00 -17.02 -46.81
C ALA A 418 5.35 -15.82 -47.49
N ALA A 419 4.66 -16.07 -48.60
CA ALA A 419 3.96 -15.04 -49.38
C ALA A 419 2.93 -14.30 -48.50
N PRO A 420 2.70 -13.00 -48.72
CA PRO A 420 1.68 -12.25 -47.99
C PRO A 420 0.29 -12.83 -48.24
N LEU A 421 -0.51 -12.95 -47.17
CA LEU A 421 -1.86 -13.56 -47.12
C LEU A 421 -2.85 -13.03 -48.18
N ALA A 422 -2.59 -11.86 -48.76
CA ALA A 422 -3.36 -11.29 -49.86
C ALA A 422 -3.32 -12.14 -51.16
N VAL A 423 -2.28 -12.96 -51.35
CA VAL A 423 -2.13 -13.84 -52.52
C VAL A 423 -2.90 -15.17 -52.35
N ILE A 424 -3.15 -15.58 -51.10
CA ILE A 424 -3.83 -16.85 -50.79
C ILE A 424 -5.35 -16.69 -50.70
N LEU A 425 -5.83 -15.53 -50.22
CA LEU A 425 -7.25 -15.32 -49.91
C LEU A 425 -8.02 -14.52 -50.97
N GLY A 426 -7.33 -14.00 -52.00
CA GLY A 426 -7.97 -13.06 -52.94
C GLY A 426 -8.42 -11.77 -52.25
N GLN A 427 -9.00 -10.86 -53.02
CA GLN A 427 -9.39 -9.52 -52.53
C GLN A 427 -10.66 -9.63 -51.67
N LEU A 428 -10.49 -9.58 -50.36
CA LEU A 428 -11.61 -9.56 -49.41
C LEU A 428 -12.48 -8.29 -49.62
N PRO A 429 -13.81 -8.37 -49.50
CA PRO A 429 -14.67 -7.20 -49.62
C PRO A 429 -14.34 -6.19 -48.51
N SER A 430 -13.99 -4.97 -48.90
CA SER A 430 -13.84 -3.85 -47.96
C SER A 430 -15.22 -3.45 -47.41
N ALA A 431 -15.27 -2.97 -46.17
CA ALA A 431 -16.47 -2.62 -45.39
C ALA A 431 -17.48 -1.65 -46.07
N ALA A 432 -17.20 -1.17 -47.29
CA ALA A 432 -18.14 -0.45 -48.14
C ALA A 432 -19.15 -1.35 -48.90
N SER A 433 -18.95 -2.67 -48.98
CA SER A 433 -19.84 -3.59 -49.70
C SER A 433 -20.98 -4.18 -48.85
N LEU A 434 -21.01 -3.89 -47.55
CA LEU A 434 -22.14 -4.14 -46.67
C LEU A 434 -22.73 -2.78 -46.31
N SER A 435 -23.91 -2.47 -46.84
CA SER A 435 -24.60 -1.17 -46.73
C SER A 435 -24.98 -0.81 -45.28
N LEU A 436 -24.01 -0.55 -44.42
CA LEU A 436 -24.16 -0.03 -43.05
C LEU A 436 -23.65 1.41 -42.98
N GLN A 437 -24.23 2.29 -43.79
CA GLN A 437 -24.21 3.72 -43.53
C GLN A 437 -25.64 4.19 -43.25
N LYS A 438 -26.03 4.19 -41.97
CA LYS A 438 -27.06 5.08 -41.39
C LYS A 438 -27.24 4.79 -39.89
N THR A 439 -26.37 5.31 -39.02
CA THR A 439 -26.76 5.64 -37.62
C THR A 439 -25.81 6.53 -36.80
N PHE A 440 -24.84 7.23 -37.41
CA PHE A 440 -24.01 8.19 -36.66
C PHE A 440 -23.96 9.55 -37.34
N GLN A 441 -25.11 10.21 -37.45
CA GLN A 441 -25.23 11.64 -37.71
C GLN A 441 -26.68 12.08 -37.51
N THR A 442 -27.10 12.18 -36.25
CA THR A 442 -28.16 13.09 -35.79
C THR A 442 -28.16 13.06 -34.28
N PHE A 443 -27.86 14.21 -33.67
CA PHE A 443 -28.29 14.72 -32.36
C PHE A 443 -27.19 15.54 -31.69
N GLY A 444 -26.74 16.55 -32.41
CA GLY A 444 -26.30 17.81 -31.83
C GLY A 444 -27.02 18.90 -32.60
N GLU A 445 -28.15 19.38 -32.08
CA GLU A 445 -28.57 20.79 -32.06
C GLU A 445 -30.08 20.94 -31.74
N GLU A 446 -30.33 21.89 -30.84
CA GLU A 446 -31.56 22.64 -30.60
C GLU A 446 -32.75 21.96 -29.91
N THR A 447 -32.97 22.33 -28.63
CA THR A 447 -34.04 23.28 -28.29
C THR A 447 -33.89 23.78 -26.85
N GLY A 448 -33.72 25.09 -26.70
CA GLY A 448 -34.07 25.80 -25.47
C GLY A 448 -35.57 26.10 -25.44
N GLY A 449 -36.16 26.11 -24.24
CA GLY A 449 -37.56 26.55 -24.07
C GLY A 449 -38.20 26.26 -22.71
N LYS A 450 -37.86 27.10 -21.72
CA LYS A 450 -38.67 27.67 -20.61
C LYS A 450 -39.82 26.87 -19.90
N LEU A 451 -39.71 26.89 -18.55
CA LEU A 451 -40.72 27.18 -17.49
C LEU A 451 -41.86 26.13 -17.31
N ASP A 452 -42.21 25.60 -16.13
CA ASP A 452 -42.63 26.27 -14.88
C ASP A 452 -42.51 25.36 -13.61
N ASP A 453 -42.67 26.01 -12.45
CA ASP A 453 -42.77 25.60 -11.04
C ASP A 453 -43.53 24.29 -10.68
N GLU A 454 -43.02 23.57 -9.65
CA GLU A 454 -43.68 23.25 -8.36
C GLU A 454 -43.15 21.94 -7.69
N GLN A 455 -42.59 22.14 -6.48
CA GLN A 455 -42.71 21.36 -5.21
C GLN A 455 -42.52 19.82 -5.10
N SER A 456 -41.83 19.46 -3.99
CA SER A 456 -41.79 18.19 -3.23
C SER A 456 -41.02 17.02 -3.90
N GLU A 457 -40.30 16.12 -3.22
CA GLU A 457 -40.48 15.56 -1.88
C GLU A 457 -39.20 14.80 -1.45
N SER A 458 -38.97 14.71 -0.14
CA SER A 458 -37.89 13.97 0.51
C SER A 458 -38.01 12.45 0.32
N GLY A 459 -37.01 11.82 -0.30
CA GLY A 459 -36.91 10.36 -0.42
C GLY A 459 -36.33 9.70 0.83
N GLU A 460 -37.21 9.33 1.76
CA GLU A 460 -36.95 8.40 2.85
C GLU A 460 -36.87 6.97 2.27
N LEU A 461 -35.78 6.24 2.52
CA LEU A 461 -35.58 4.87 2.02
C LEU A 461 -36.33 3.89 2.94
N ASP A 462 -37.39 3.25 2.42
CA ASP A 462 -38.20 2.24 3.13
C ASP A 462 -37.43 0.91 3.24
N LEU A 463 -37.08 0.50 4.46
CA LEU A 463 -36.29 -0.70 4.81
C LEU A 463 -37.18 -1.84 5.36
N LYS A 464 -38.29 -2.16 4.70
CA LYS A 464 -39.26 -3.12 5.24
C LYS A 464 -39.01 -4.60 4.93
N ASP A 465 -37.97 -4.93 4.18
CA ASP A 465 -37.75 -6.32 3.73
C ASP A 465 -36.34 -6.87 4.05
N ILE A 466 -35.69 -6.38 5.12
CA ILE A 466 -34.47 -7.02 5.64
C ILE A 466 -34.88 -7.96 6.78
N ASP A 467 -34.89 -9.26 6.49
CA ASP A 467 -35.08 -10.32 7.48
C ASP A 467 -33.85 -10.42 8.41
N ASP A 468 -34.02 -10.06 9.68
CA ASP A 468 -32.98 -10.01 10.72
C ASP A 468 -32.43 -11.39 11.20
N GLN A 469 -32.65 -12.48 10.44
CA GLN A 469 -32.25 -13.83 10.85
C GLN A 469 -31.01 -14.40 10.15
N GLU A 470 -30.38 -13.65 9.24
CA GLU A 470 -29.16 -14.12 8.52
C GLU A 470 -27.85 -13.54 9.07
N ILE A 471 -27.89 -12.72 10.12
CA ILE A 471 -26.68 -12.03 10.64
C ILE A 471 -25.92 -12.85 11.71
N ASP A 472 -26.47 -13.97 12.21
CA ASP A 472 -25.79 -14.80 13.23
C ASP A 472 -25.73 -16.31 12.87
N LYS A 473 -25.05 -16.65 11.77
CA LYS A 473 -24.50 -18.01 11.56
C LYS A 473 -23.09 -18.02 10.98
#